data_AF-A0A836SRK0-F1
#
_entry.id   AF-A0A836SRK0-F1
#
_cell.length_a   1.000
_cell.length_b   1.000
_cell.length_c   1.000
_cell.angle_alpha   90.00
_cell.angle_beta   90.00
_cell.angle_gamma   90.00
#
_symmetry.space_group_name_H-M   'P 1'
#
loop_
_entity.id
_entity.type
_entity.pdbx_description
1 polymer ?
#
loop_
_entity_poly.entity_id
_entity_poly.type
_entity_poly.pdbx_seq_one_letter_code
_entity_poly.pdbx_strand_id
1 'polypeptide(L)' 'MSQKNFGLIGLGGYIAIRHVKAIYETGNYLLAGLDKNDSVGFIDSYFPEMDFFTEFERFDRHIDKLKRDAKPIHY' A
#
# COMPACT_ATOMS: atom_id res chain seq x y z
N MET A 1 2.97 -6.19 19.56
CA MET A 1 3.52 -5.11 18.71
C MET A 1 2.35 -4.25 18.24
N SER A 2 2.49 -2.93 18.17
CA SER A 2 1.44 -2.09 17.59
C SER A 2 1.39 -2.31 16.09
N GLN A 3 0.20 -2.44 15.51
CA GLN A 3 0.05 -2.55 14.06
C GLN A 3 0.59 -1.30 13.37
N LYS A 4 1.23 -1.49 12.22
CA LYS A 4 1.77 -0.40 11.41
C LYS A 4 1.03 -0.30 10.07
N ASN A 5 0.96 0.92 9.54
CA ASN A 5 0.44 1.20 8.22
C ASN A 5 1.60 1.31 7.23
N PHE A 6 1.49 0.69 6.07
CA PHE A 6 2.49 0.71 5.02
C PHE A 6 1.92 1.33 3.75
N GLY A 7 2.81 1.92 2.95
CA GLY A 7 2.58 2.24 1.55
C GLY A 7 3.61 1.51 0.69
N LEU A 8 3.23 1.07 -0.51
CA LEU A 8 4.11 0.30 -1.40
C LEU A 8 4.20 0.95 -2.78
N ILE A 9 5.42 1.16 -3.26
CA ILE A 9 5.71 1.64 -4.62
C ILE A 9 6.30 0.48 -5.43
N GLY A 10 5.84 0.31 -6.67
CA GLY A 10 6.18 -0.83 -7.52
C GLY A 10 5.30 -2.05 -7.27
N LEU A 11 4.01 -1.85 -6.96
CA LEU A 11 3.07 -2.92 -6.59
C LEU A 11 2.88 -3.98 -7.69
N GLY A 12 3.01 -3.62 -8.96
CA GLY A 12 2.92 -4.53 -10.10
C GLY A 12 4.21 -5.32 -10.35
N GLY A 13 5.26 -5.08 -9.56
CA GLY A 13 6.53 -5.78 -9.69
C GLY A 13 6.48 -7.22 -9.19
N TYR A 14 7.30 -8.09 -9.79
CA TYR A 14 7.44 -9.50 -9.37
C TYR A 14 7.72 -9.68 -7.88
N ILE A 15 8.54 -8.79 -7.29
CA ILE A 15 8.91 -8.87 -5.87
C ILE A 15 7.81 -8.35 -4.93
N ALA A 16 6.88 -7.53 -5.44
CA ALA A 16 5.86 -6.86 -4.62
C ALA A 16 4.99 -7.86 -3.84
N ILE A 17 4.67 -9.00 -4.45
CA ILE A 17 3.91 -10.09 -3.82
C ILE A 17 4.54 -10.53 -2.49
N ARG A 18 5.88 -10.59 -2.43
CA ARG A 18 6.60 -10.97 -1.19
C ARG A 18 6.47 -9.89 -0.12
N HIS A 19 6.51 -8.62 -0.50
CA HIS A 19 6.33 -7.50 0.43
C HIS A 19 4.89 -7.44 0.96
N VAL A 20 3.90 -7.54 0.06
CA VAL A 20 2.48 -7.59 0.41
C VAL A 20 2.20 -8.74 1.38
N LYS A 21 2.69 -9.94 1.07
CA LYS A 21 2.54 -11.11 1.93
C LYS A 21 3.20 -10.91 3.30
N ALA A 22 4.39 -10.35 3.36
CA ALA A 22 5.06 -10.07 4.64
C ALA A 22 4.28 -9.07 5.50
N ILE A 23 3.73 -8.00 4.91
CA ILE A 23 2.89 -7.03 5.62
C ILE A 23 1.63 -7.73 6.17
N TYR A 24 0.99 -8.57 5.35
CA TYR A 24 -0.21 -9.31 5.73
C TYR A 24 0.05 -10.32 6.86
N GLU A 25 1.07 -11.16 6.72
CA GLU A 25 1.42 -12.19 7.72
C GLU A 25 1.90 -11.61 9.05
N THR A 26 2.44 -10.40 9.05
CA THR A 26 2.84 -9.68 10.27
C THR A 26 1.69 -8.90 10.91
N GLY A 27 0.47 -8.99 10.38
CA GLY A 27 -0.73 -8.36 10.91
C GLY A 27 -0.73 -6.83 10.78
N ASN A 28 0.01 -6.30 9.81
CA ASN A 28 0.08 -4.87 9.49
C ASN A 28 -0.90 -4.51 8.38
N TYR A 29 -1.08 -3.21 8.14
CA TYR A 29 -1.96 -2.69 7.10
C TYR A 29 -1.16 -2.17 5.92
N LEU A 30 -1.64 -2.42 4.71
CA LEU A 30 -1.20 -1.74 3.49
C LEU A 30 -2.31 -0.79 3.06
N LEU A 31 -2.09 0.52 3.20
CA LEU A 31 -3.14 1.53 2.97
C LEU A 31 -3.12 2.07 1.54
N ALA A 32 -1.94 2.14 0.91
CA ALA A 32 -1.79 2.72 -0.41
C ALA A 32 -0.73 2.00 -1.25
N GLY A 33 -1.02 1.82 -2.55
CA GLY A 33 -0.12 1.24 -3.53
C GLY A 33 0.08 2.17 -4.74
N LEU A 34 1.30 2.20 -5.29
CA LEU A 34 1.64 2.93 -6.51
C LEU A 34 2.33 2.01 -7.52
N ASP A 35 1.83 1.96 -8.74
CA ASP A 35 2.54 1.38 -9.89
C ASP A 35 2.05 2.00 -11.19
N LYS A 36 2.92 2.15 -12.19
CA LYS A 36 2.49 2.65 -13.51
C LYS A 36 1.55 1.67 -14.22
N ASN A 37 1.69 0.37 -13.94
CA ASN A 37 0.84 -0.67 -14.49
C ASN A 37 -0.27 -1.03 -13.50
N ASP A 38 -1.49 -1.21 -13.99
CA ASP A 38 -2.69 -1.52 -13.20
C ASP A 38 -2.94 -3.02 -13.00
N SER A 39 -2.01 -3.87 -13.47
CA SER A 39 -2.08 -5.32 -13.34
C SER A 39 -1.74 -5.79 -11.91
N VAL A 40 -2.53 -5.34 -10.93
CA VAL A 40 -2.30 -5.53 -9.48
C VAL A 40 -3.42 -6.31 -8.78
N GLY A 41 -4.27 -7.01 -9.53
CA GLY A 41 -5.45 -7.72 -8.99
C GLY A 41 -5.17 -8.81 -7.94
N PHE A 42 -3.91 -9.23 -7.76
CA PHE A 42 -3.54 -10.11 -6.64
C PHE A 42 -3.79 -9.45 -5.28
N ILE A 43 -3.87 -8.12 -5.22
CA ILE A 43 -4.02 -7.36 -3.98
C ILE A 43 -5.34 -7.66 -3.27
N ASP A 44 -6.40 -8.01 -4.01
CA ASP A 44 -7.72 -8.30 -3.45
C ASP A 44 -7.71 -9.51 -2.50
N SER A 45 -6.73 -10.41 -2.65
CA SER A 45 -6.55 -11.56 -1.75
C SER A 45 -5.90 -11.19 -0.41
N TYR A 46 -5.34 -9.98 -0.27
CA TYR A 46 -4.60 -9.53 0.90
C TYR A 46 -5.18 -8.26 1.51
N PHE A 47 -5.41 -7.22 0.70
CA PHE A 47 -5.82 -5.88 1.10
C PHE A 47 -6.84 -5.29 0.11
N PRO A 48 -8.09 -5.78 0.08
CA PRO A 48 -9.11 -5.31 -0.86
C PRO A 48 -9.52 -3.83 -0.64
N GLU A 49 -9.26 -3.28 0.54
CA GLU A 49 -9.56 -1.88 0.90
C GLU A 49 -8.39 -0.91 0.65
N MET A 50 -7.29 -1.38 0.04
CA MET A 50 -6.11 -0.55 -0.23
C MET A 50 -6.37 0.39 -1.42
N ASP A 51 -6.05 1.67 -1.26
CA ASP A 51 -6.11 2.63 -2.36
C ASP A 51 -4.95 2.41 -3.36
N PHE A 52 -5.25 2.28 -4.65
CA PHE A 52 -4.26 2.12 -5.71
C PHE A 52 -4.15 3.37 -6.60
N PHE A 53 -2.93 3.71 -6.98
CA PHE A 53 -2.62 4.87 -7.82
C PHE A 53 -1.68 4.49 -8.95
N THR A 54 -1.88 5.08 -10.13
CA THR A 54 -0.94 5.02 -11.25
C THR A 54 -0.10 6.28 -11.38
N GLU A 55 -0.60 7.41 -10.87
CA GLU A 55 0.09 8.70 -10.86
C GLU A 55 0.70 9.01 -9.48
N PHE A 56 1.99 9.34 -9.46
CA PHE A 56 2.72 9.64 -8.23
C PHE A 56 2.11 10.82 -7.46
N GLU A 57 1.66 11.86 -8.18
CA GLU A 57 1.10 13.08 -7.58
C GLU A 57 -0.22 12.82 -6.83
N ARG A 58 -0.98 11.80 -7.25
CA ARG A 58 -2.20 11.39 -6.54
C ARG A 58 -1.86 10.56 -5.31
N PHE A 59 -0.90 9.64 -5.45
CA PHE A 59 -0.37 8.86 -4.34
C PHE A 59 0.19 9.76 -3.24
N ASP A 60 1.09 10.68 -3.57
CA ASP A 60 1.72 11.61 -2.62
C ASP A 60 0.68 12.45 -1.86
N ARG A 61 -0.29 13.03 -2.59
CA ARG A 61 -1.41 13.75 -1.99
C ARG A 61 -2.25 12.88 -1.05
N HIS A 62 -2.44 11.61 -1.37
CA HIS A 62 -3.18 10.68 -0.53
C HIS A 62 -2.42 10.37 0.77
N ILE A 63 -1.10 10.14 0.71
CA ILE A 63 -0.26 9.97 1.90
C ILE A 63 -0.34 11.19 2.82
N ASP A 64 -0.31 12.40 2.26
CA ASP A 64 -0.47 13.64 3.01
C ASP A 64 -1.83 13.76 3.71
N LYS A 65 -2.91 13.28 3.08
CA LYS A 65 -4.24 13.22 3.71
C LYS A 65 -4.26 12.20 4.85
N LEU A 66 -3.75 10.99 4.62
CA LEU A 66 -3.67 9.95 5.67
C LEU A 66 -2.93 10.43 6.91
N LYS A 67 -1.84 11.20 6.72
CA LYS A 67 -1.09 11.81 7.81
C LYS A 67 -1.92 12.79 8.65
N ARG A 68 -2.80 13.58 8.00
CA ARG A 68 -3.72 14.52 8.68
C ARG A 68 -4.87 13.80 9.38
N ASP A 69 -5.30 12.66 8.84
CA ASP A 69 -6.38 11.81 9.40
C ASP A 69 -5.88 10.83 10.47
N ALA A 70 -4.71 11.09 11.07
CA ALA A 70 -4.08 10.25 12.10
C ALA A 70 -3.81 8.79 11.68
N LYS A 71 -3.64 8.52 10.38
CA LYS A 71 -3.24 7.23 9.81
C LYS A 71 -1.90 7.33 9.08
N PRO A 72 -0.82 7.81 9.72
CA PRO A 72 0.46 7.97 9.03
C PRO A 72 0.99 6.61 8.55
N ILE A 73 1.70 6.63 7.42
CA ILE A 73 2.51 5.50 6.99
C ILE A 73 3.74 5.40 7.90
N HIS A 74 3.98 4.21 8.42
CA HIS A 74 5.16 3.87 9.18
C HIS A 74 6.18 3.20 8.25
N TYR A 75 7.37 3.78 8.18
CA TYR A 75 8.51 3.24 7.43
C TYR A 75 9.33 2.26 8.28
#